data_AF-A0A9X2Z5Z4-F1
#
_entry.id   AF-A0A9X2Z5Z4-F1
#
_cell.length_a   1.000
_cell.length_b   1.000
_cell.length_c   1.000
_cell.angle_alpha   90.00
_cell.angle_beta   90.00
_cell.angle_gamma   90.00
#
_symmetry.space_group_name_H-M   'P 1'
#
loop_
_entity.id
_entity.type
_entity.pdbx_description
1 polymer ?
#
loop_
_entity_poly.entity_id
_entity_poly.type
_entity_poly.pdbx_seq_one_letter_code
_entity_poly.pdbx_strand_id
1 'polypeptide(L)'
;MQTRPRIAVLVSMFAAILLVAGCGSSEKKNDAPLPDAAALLKESTQTTSAQTSVHLDLTVTGKIKELPIETLTGDLTNVPVVAAQGKASIIAFGQTFKDVDFVVADGDLYGALTPGSFTNFGPAAEIYDVSKILNPKVGLANVLANFADPKAEGRETINNVNTVKVTGKVNAAAVNGLANLGATGDVPATAWITEDGDHALVQAKLDPSQGNSVQMTLSDWGKTVTVTKPAA
;
A
#
# COMPACT_ATOMS: atom_id res chain seq x y z
N MET A 1 69.23 -8.33 -49.99
CA MET A 1 67.89 -7.75 -50.25
C MET A 1 66.87 -8.60 -49.51
N GLN A 2 66.07 -7.96 -48.63
CA GLN A 2 64.86 -8.48 -47.91
C GLN A 2 65.07 -9.72 -47.01
N THR A 3 64.57 -9.84 -45.77
CA THR A 3 63.44 -9.27 -45.00
C THR A 3 63.74 -9.47 -43.49
N ARG A 4 63.75 -8.41 -42.65
CA ARG A 4 62.71 -7.97 -41.66
C ARG A 4 62.67 -8.71 -40.29
N PRO A 5 62.21 -8.03 -39.21
CA PRO A 5 62.87 -7.99 -37.89
C PRO A 5 62.05 -8.61 -36.74
N ARG A 6 62.61 -8.64 -35.51
CA ARG A 6 61.84 -8.74 -34.26
C ARG A 6 62.37 -7.82 -33.16
N ILE A 7 61.43 -7.11 -32.55
CA ILE A 7 61.51 -6.15 -31.44
C ILE A 7 61.47 -6.93 -30.12
N ALA A 8 62.23 -6.49 -29.10
CA ALA A 8 62.16 -7.01 -27.74
C ALA A 8 62.14 -5.87 -26.70
N VAL A 9 61.05 -5.89 -25.90
CA VAL A 9 60.91 -5.70 -24.45
C VAL A 9 61.50 -4.44 -23.79
N LEU A 10 60.62 -3.68 -23.13
CA LEU A 10 60.96 -2.92 -21.92
C LEU A 10 59.75 -2.90 -20.97
N VAL A 11 59.99 -3.39 -19.75
CA VAL A 11 59.05 -3.45 -18.63
C VAL A 11 59.28 -2.22 -17.75
N SER A 12 58.23 -1.45 -17.44
CA SER A 12 58.29 -0.40 -16.41
C SER A 12 57.09 -0.54 -15.46
N MET A 13 57.39 -0.84 -14.20
CA MET A 13 56.45 -1.02 -13.10
C MET A 13 56.11 0.36 -12.50
N PHE A 14 54.85 0.79 -12.61
CA PHE A 14 54.33 2.03 -12.00
C PHE A 14 53.45 1.66 -10.80
N ALA A 15 53.77 2.19 -9.63
CA ALA A 15 52.95 2.10 -8.43
C ALA A 15 51.85 3.17 -8.48
N ALA A 16 50.58 2.76 -8.37
CA ALA A 16 49.43 3.66 -8.27
C ALA A 16 48.76 3.49 -6.90
N ILE A 17 48.72 4.59 -6.13
CA ILE A 17 48.00 4.72 -4.87
C ILE A 17 46.51 4.90 -5.21
N LEU A 18 45.68 3.93 -4.84
CA LEU A 18 44.22 4.01 -4.96
C LEU A 18 43.67 4.83 -3.79
N LEU A 19 43.35 6.10 -4.04
CA LEU A 19 42.44 6.88 -3.21
C LEU A 19 41.02 6.38 -3.49
N VAL A 20 40.50 5.52 -2.63
CA VAL A 20 39.07 5.17 -2.61
C VAL A 20 38.33 6.37 -2.03
N ALA A 21 37.95 7.31 -2.90
CA ALA A 21 36.89 8.25 -2.58
C ALA A 21 35.58 7.45 -2.50
N GLY A 22 35.16 7.13 -1.28
CA GLY A 22 33.85 6.56 -1.03
C GLY A 22 32.78 7.57 -1.44
N CYS A 23 32.23 7.41 -2.64
CA CYS A 23 30.95 8.01 -3.02
C CYS A 23 29.84 7.32 -2.21
N GLY A 24 29.73 7.67 -0.93
CA GLY A 24 28.46 7.57 -0.23
C GLY A 24 27.58 8.68 -0.80
N SER A 25 26.66 8.33 -1.69
CA SER A 25 25.56 9.20 -2.06
C SER A 25 24.68 9.39 -0.82
N SER A 26 25.04 10.37 0.01
CA SER A 26 24.10 10.93 0.97
C SER A 26 22.94 11.48 0.14
N GLU A 27 21.78 10.82 0.24
CA GLU A 27 20.52 11.34 -0.28
C GLU A 27 20.41 12.79 0.20
N LYS A 28 20.44 13.74 -0.74
CA LYS A 28 20.27 15.15 -0.40
C LYS A 28 18.89 15.27 0.21
N LYS A 29 18.85 15.63 1.49
CA LYS A 29 17.61 15.95 2.18
C LYS A 29 16.89 17.05 1.39
N ASN A 30 15.66 16.79 0.96
CA ASN A 30 14.86 17.77 0.24
C ASN A 30 14.37 18.84 1.23
N ASP A 31 15.09 19.96 1.27
CA ASP A 31 14.81 21.11 2.13
C ASP A 31 13.84 22.13 1.49
N ALA A 32 13.23 21.80 0.35
CA ALA A 32 12.19 22.64 -0.24
C ALA A 32 10.98 22.78 0.71
N PRO A 33 10.21 23.88 0.65
CA PRO A 33 8.96 24.01 1.37
C PRO A 33 8.06 22.79 1.13
N LEU A 34 7.33 22.34 2.16
CA LEU A 34 6.32 21.30 1.98
C LEU A 34 5.19 21.83 1.08
N PRO A 35 4.60 20.99 0.21
CA PRO A 35 3.46 21.40 -0.59
C PRO A 35 2.22 21.67 0.29
N ASP A 36 1.24 22.35 -0.30
CA ASP A 36 -0.05 22.57 0.35
C ASP A 36 -0.79 21.25 0.54
N ALA A 37 -1.17 20.94 1.78
CA ALA A 37 -1.75 19.66 2.16
C ALA A 37 -3.15 19.45 1.55
N ALA A 38 -3.95 20.52 1.46
CA ALA A 38 -5.31 20.44 0.94
C ALA A 38 -5.30 20.21 -0.58
N ALA A 39 -4.41 20.88 -1.31
CA ALA A 39 -4.17 20.65 -2.73
C ALA A 39 -3.71 19.21 -2.98
N LEU A 40 -2.73 18.72 -2.21
CA LEU A 40 -2.20 17.38 -2.36
C LEU A 40 -3.25 16.29 -2.12
N LEU A 41 -4.09 16.45 -1.08
CA LEU A 41 -5.22 15.54 -0.83
C LEU A 41 -6.25 15.56 -1.95
N LYS A 42 -6.54 16.74 -2.52
CA LYS A 42 -7.49 16.87 -3.62
C LYS A 42 -7.00 16.15 -4.88
N GLU A 43 -5.75 16.31 -5.25
CA GLU A 43 -5.14 15.63 -6.40
C GLU A 43 -5.06 14.12 -6.16
N SER A 44 -4.63 13.71 -4.96
CA SER A 44 -4.60 12.29 -4.59
C SER A 44 -5.98 11.64 -4.58
N THR A 45 -7.02 12.37 -4.17
CA THR A 45 -8.41 11.93 -4.28
C THR A 45 -8.79 11.66 -5.73
N GLN A 46 -8.44 12.56 -6.66
CA GLN A 46 -8.72 12.39 -8.08
C GLN A 46 -8.00 11.16 -8.64
N THR A 47 -6.70 11.06 -8.39
CA THR A 47 -5.88 9.93 -8.85
C THR A 47 -6.37 8.61 -8.30
N THR A 48 -6.67 8.53 -6.99
CA THR A 48 -7.19 7.32 -6.34
C THR A 48 -8.57 6.94 -6.89
N SER A 49 -9.44 7.92 -7.17
CA SER A 49 -10.79 7.66 -7.70
C SER A 49 -10.83 7.07 -9.11
N ALA A 50 -9.73 7.21 -9.86
CA ALA A 50 -9.61 6.67 -11.22
C ALA A 50 -9.08 5.23 -11.24
N GLN A 51 -8.61 4.70 -10.11
CA GLN A 51 -7.96 3.39 -10.04
C GLN A 51 -8.97 2.26 -10.04
N THR A 52 -8.68 1.23 -10.83
CA THR A 52 -9.52 0.02 -10.94
C THR A 52 -8.89 -1.21 -10.30
N SER A 53 -7.62 -1.13 -9.92
CA SER A 53 -6.86 -2.21 -9.29
C SER A 53 -5.69 -1.67 -8.48
N VAL A 54 -5.24 -2.48 -7.51
CA VAL A 54 -4.15 -2.13 -6.59
C VAL A 54 -3.56 -3.39 -5.95
N HIS A 55 -2.28 -3.33 -5.57
CA HIS A 55 -1.70 -4.20 -4.54
C HIS A 55 -1.76 -3.49 -3.19
N LEU A 56 -2.21 -4.18 -2.15
CA LEU A 56 -2.30 -3.59 -0.82
C LEU A 56 -1.73 -4.50 0.26
N ASP A 57 -1.04 -3.88 1.20
CA ASP A 57 -0.62 -4.45 2.48
C ASP A 57 -1.38 -3.73 3.60
N LEU A 58 -2.17 -4.49 4.36
CA LEU A 58 -2.93 -4.01 5.51
C LEU A 58 -2.32 -4.57 6.80
N THR A 59 -2.24 -3.72 7.82
CA THR A 59 -1.83 -4.10 9.17
C THR A 59 -2.75 -3.45 10.19
N VAL A 60 -3.20 -4.23 11.16
CA VAL A 60 -3.98 -3.76 12.32
C VAL A 60 -3.09 -3.78 13.55
N THR A 61 -2.98 -2.62 14.21
CA THR A 61 -2.37 -2.50 15.53
C THR A 61 -3.47 -2.50 16.58
N GLY A 62 -3.28 -3.27 17.66
CA GLY A 62 -4.26 -3.37 18.74
C GLY A 62 -5.36 -4.39 18.43
N LYS A 63 -6.60 -4.11 18.87
CA LYS A 63 -7.76 -4.98 18.63
C LYS A 63 -8.96 -4.17 18.20
N ILE A 64 -9.46 -4.44 17.00
CA ILE A 64 -10.68 -3.84 16.45
C ILE A 64 -11.70 -4.96 16.30
N LYS A 65 -12.74 -4.94 17.14
CA LYS A 65 -13.73 -6.03 17.24
C LYS A 65 -14.39 -6.36 15.90
N GLU A 66 -14.72 -5.32 15.13
CA GLU A 66 -15.41 -5.42 13.86
C GLU A 66 -14.48 -5.76 12.68
N LEU A 67 -13.16 -5.84 12.92
CA LEU A 67 -12.16 -6.16 11.91
C LEU A 67 -11.19 -7.23 12.44
N PRO A 68 -11.58 -8.53 12.43
CA PRO A 68 -10.78 -9.63 12.99
C PRO A 68 -9.62 -10.05 12.06
N ILE A 69 -8.83 -9.08 11.60
CA ILE A 69 -7.64 -9.23 10.75
C ILE A 69 -6.45 -8.61 11.49
N GLU A 70 -5.29 -9.28 11.46
CA GLU A 70 -4.02 -8.74 11.94
C GLU A 70 -3.20 -8.15 10.78
N THR A 71 -3.05 -8.93 9.71
CA THR A 71 -2.37 -8.51 8.48
C THR A 71 -3.09 -9.03 7.25
N LEU A 72 -2.92 -8.36 6.12
CA LEU A 72 -3.35 -8.85 4.82
C LEU A 72 -2.40 -8.31 3.76
N THR A 73 -2.04 -9.13 2.78
CA THR A 73 -1.35 -8.71 1.57
C THR A 73 -2.07 -9.32 0.37
N GLY A 74 -2.33 -8.53 -0.67
CA GLY A 74 -3.07 -9.05 -1.80
C GLY A 74 -3.34 -8.05 -2.91
N ASP A 75 -3.85 -8.59 -4.01
CA ASP A 75 -4.24 -7.85 -5.19
C ASP A 75 -5.76 -7.74 -5.25
N LEU A 76 -6.24 -6.57 -5.65
CA LEU A 76 -7.65 -6.26 -5.82
C LEU A 76 -7.89 -5.65 -7.19
N THR A 77 -9.00 -6.01 -7.83
CA THR A 77 -9.55 -5.28 -8.96
C THR A 77 -11.07 -5.19 -8.91
N ASN A 78 -11.61 -4.09 -9.45
CA ASN A 78 -13.05 -3.89 -9.68
C ASN A 78 -13.45 -4.07 -11.16
N VAL A 79 -12.51 -4.23 -12.08
CA VAL A 79 -12.75 -4.24 -13.53
C VAL A 79 -11.94 -5.36 -14.20
N PRO A 80 -12.53 -6.18 -15.10
CA PRO A 80 -13.92 -6.14 -15.57
C PRO A 80 -14.94 -6.68 -14.56
N VAL A 81 -14.47 -7.41 -13.55
CA VAL A 81 -15.28 -7.95 -12.46
C VAL A 81 -14.54 -7.74 -11.15
N VAL A 82 -15.28 -7.68 -10.03
CA VAL A 82 -14.67 -7.60 -8.71
C VAL A 82 -13.97 -8.92 -8.40
N ALA A 83 -12.68 -8.85 -8.13
CA ALA A 83 -11.88 -10.00 -7.75
C ALA A 83 -10.71 -9.59 -6.84
N ALA A 84 -10.35 -10.46 -5.91
CA ALA A 84 -9.18 -10.27 -5.07
C ALA A 84 -8.51 -11.59 -4.73
N GLN A 85 -7.21 -11.59 -4.46
CA GLN A 85 -6.51 -12.75 -3.92
C GLN A 85 -5.31 -12.33 -3.11
N GLY A 86 -4.92 -13.16 -2.14
CA GLY A 86 -3.76 -12.88 -1.34
C GLY A 86 -3.69 -13.75 -0.10
N LYS A 87 -3.01 -13.23 0.92
CA LYS A 87 -2.85 -13.87 2.22
C LYS A 87 -3.32 -12.95 3.32
N ALA A 88 -3.89 -13.52 4.37
CA ALA A 88 -4.25 -12.77 5.57
C ALA A 88 -3.84 -13.54 6.83
N SER A 89 -3.47 -12.80 7.87
CA SER A 89 -3.48 -13.31 9.23
C SER A 89 -4.77 -12.84 9.91
N ILE A 90 -5.61 -13.77 10.34
CA ILE A 90 -6.96 -13.50 10.85
C ILE A 90 -7.17 -14.09 12.24
N ILE A 91 -8.16 -13.55 12.94
CA ILE A 91 -8.61 -14.08 14.23
C ILE A 91 -9.98 -14.73 14.04
N ALA A 92 -10.06 -16.05 14.16
CA ALA A 92 -11.30 -16.79 14.04
C ALA A 92 -11.39 -17.86 15.13
N PHE A 93 -12.59 -18.18 15.61
CA PHE A 93 -12.79 -19.22 16.64
C PHE A 93 -11.91 -19.05 17.90
N GLY A 94 -11.59 -17.81 18.27
CA GLY A 94 -10.73 -17.50 19.43
C GLY A 94 -9.24 -17.79 19.25
N GLN A 95 -8.79 -18.11 18.03
CA GLN A 95 -7.39 -18.35 17.70
C GLN A 95 -6.94 -17.55 16.48
N THR A 96 -5.62 -17.38 16.33
CA THR A 96 -5.02 -16.70 15.17
C THR A 96 -4.65 -17.74 14.11
N PHE A 97 -5.10 -17.50 12.88
CA PHE A 97 -4.66 -18.23 11.69
C PHE A 97 -3.74 -17.31 10.89
N LYS A 98 -2.50 -17.73 10.66
CA LYS A 98 -1.48 -16.92 9.98
C LYS A 98 -1.38 -17.27 8.51
N ASP A 99 -1.21 -16.24 7.69
CA ASP A 99 -0.88 -16.34 6.26
C ASP A 99 -1.81 -17.27 5.47
N VAL A 100 -3.10 -17.31 5.85
CA VAL A 100 -4.12 -18.10 5.16
C VAL A 100 -4.41 -17.48 3.81
N ASP A 101 -4.47 -18.32 2.78
CA ASP A 101 -4.83 -17.86 1.44
C ASP A 101 -6.31 -17.47 1.40
N PHE A 102 -6.62 -16.39 0.70
CA PHE A 102 -7.98 -16.01 0.37
C PHE A 102 -8.11 -15.69 -1.12
N VAL A 103 -9.31 -15.92 -1.65
CA VAL A 103 -9.71 -15.54 -3.01
C VAL A 103 -11.13 -14.99 -2.94
N VAL A 104 -11.37 -13.84 -3.55
CA VAL A 104 -12.71 -13.36 -3.88
C VAL A 104 -12.90 -13.53 -5.38
N ALA A 105 -13.83 -14.40 -5.76
CA ALA A 105 -14.14 -14.69 -7.16
C ALA A 105 -15.64 -15.00 -7.30
N ASP A 106 -16.26 -14.55 -8.39
CA ASP A 106 -17.70 -14.69 -8.65
C ASP A 106 -18.61 -14.17 -7.52
N GLY A 107 -18.12 -13.20 -6.72
CA GLY A 107 -18.85 -12.61 -5.59
C GLY A 107 -18.71 -13.36 -4.26
N ASP A 108 -18.09 -14.54 -4.26
CA ASP A 108 -17.88 -15.35 -3.05
C ASP A 108 -16.46 -15.19 -2.49
N LEU A 109 -16.34 -15.33 -1.17
CA LEU A 109 -15.07 -15.45 -0.47
C LEU A 109 -14.70 -16.93 -0.31
N TYR A 110 -13.52 -17.29 -0.78
CA TYR A 110 -12.86 -18.57 -0.55
C TYR A 110 -11.68 -18.34 0.38
N GLY A 111 -11.48 -19.21 1.36
CA GLY A 111 -10.33 -19.13 2.26
C GLY A 111 -9.76 -20.50 2.60
N ALA A 112 -8.44 -20.58 2.79
CA ALA A 112 -7.73 -21.81 3.09
C ALA A 112 -7.11 -21.76 4.50
N LEU A 113 -7.90 -22.11 5.52
CA LEU A 113 -7.40 -22.22 6.91
C LEU A 113 -6.36 -23.32 7.07
N THR A 114 -6.39 -24.30 6.17
CA THR A 114 -5.32 -25.30 5.97
C THR A 114 -4.72 -25.05 4.59
N PRO A 115 -3.38 -24.97 4.45
CA PRO A 115 -2.74 -24.65 3.17
C PRO A 115 -3.25 -25.52 2.01
N GLY A 116 -3.68 -24.87 0.93
CA GLY A 116 -4.17 -25.53 -0.29
C GLY A 116 -5.60 -26.09 -0.22
N SER A 117 -6.27 -26.04 0.94
CA SER A 117 -7.65 -26.53 1.11
C SER A 117 -8.61 -25.35 1.23
N PHE A 118 -9.17 -24.91 0.11
CA PHE A 118 -10.11 -23.79 0.07
C PHE A 118 -11.52 -24.22 0.49
N THR A 119 -12.13 -23.39 1.34
CA THR A 119 -13.54 -23.46 1.71
C THR A 119 -14.25 -22.22 1.17
N ASN A 120 -15.42 -22.40 0.56
CA ASN A 120 -16.30 -21.29 0.20
C ASN A 120 -17.05 -20.80 1.47
N PHE A 121 -16.82 -19.55 1.85
CA PHE A 121 -17.46 -18.87 2.99
C PHE A 121 -18.72 -18.09 2.61
N GLY A 122 -19.17 -18.20 1.35
CA GLY A 122 -20.34 -17.53 0.82
C GLY A 122 -20.05 -16.13 0.29
N PRO A 123 -21.10 -15.29 0.12
CA PRO A 123 -20.96 -13.98 -0.49
C PRO A 123 -19.98 -13.09 0.27
N ALA A 124 -18.95 -12.59 -0.43
CA ALA A 124 -17.92 -11.74 0.16
C ALA A 124 -18.53 -10.48 0.80
N ALA A 125 -19.60 -9.94 0.21
CA ALA A 125 -20.27 -8.73 0.71
C ALA A 125 -20.88 -8.88 2.12
N GLU A 126 -21.20 -10.09 2.57
CA GLU A 126 -21.70 -10.37 3.93
C GLU A 126 -20.56 -10.37 4.97
N ILE A 127 -19.30 -10.46 4.53
CA ILE A 127 -18.10 -10.40 5.37
C ILE A 127 -17.43 -9.04 5.20
N TYR A 128 -16.93 -8.77 3.99
CA TYR A 128 -16.47 -7.47 3.54
C TYR A 128 -16.48 -7.41 2.01
N ASP A 129 -17.24 -6.46 1.46
CA ASP A 129 -17.22 -6.16 0.04
C ASP A 129 -15.91 -5.44 -0.34
N VAL A 130 -14.95 -6.22 -0.87
CA VAL A 130 -13.62 -5.73 -1.27
C VAL A 130 -13.68 -4.63 -2.32
N SER A 131 -14.76 -4.53 -3.10
CA SER A 131 -14.91 -3.48 -4.09
C SER A 131 -14.99 -2.07 -3.48
N LYS A 132 -15.38 -1.98 -2.21
CA LYS A 132 -15.46 -0.72 -1.46
C LYS A 132 -14.14 0.00 -1.38
N ILE A 133 -13.00 -0.71 -1.30
CA ILE A 133 -11.66 -0.11 -1.18
C ILE A 133 -11.40 0.89 -2.31
N LEU A 134 -11.75 0.51 -3.54
CA LEU A 134 -11.58 1.32 -4.76
C LEU A 134 -12.86 2.04 -5.19
N ASN A 135 -13.91 2.00 -4.38
CA ASN A 135 -15.15 2.71 -4.70
C ASN A 135 -14.96 4.23 -4.43
N PRO A 136 -15.22 5.12 -5.40
CA PRO A 136 -14.97 6.54 -5.24
C PRO A 136 -15.86 7.22 -4.19
N LYS A 137 -16.98 6.60 -3.80
CA LYS A 137 -17.96 7.18 -2.87
C LYS A 137 -17.78 6.74 -1.42
N VAL A 138 -17.19 5.57 -1.19
CA VAL A 138 -17.06 4.98 0.16
C VAL A 138 -15.66 4.46 0.47
N GLY A 139 -14.78 4.40 -0.53
CA GLY A 139 -13.44 3.85 -0.42
C GLY A 139 -12.36 4.86 -0.05
N LEU A 140 -11.12 4.56 -0.42
CA LEU A 140 -9.94 5.37 -0.10
C LEU A 140 -10.06 6.81 -0.62
N ALA A 141 -10.58 7.00 -1.84
CA ALA A 141 -10.81 8.34 -2.38
C ALA A 141 -11.79 9.16 -1.52
N ASN A 142 -12.85 8.53 -1.00
CA ASN A 142 -13.78 9.21 -0.09
C ASN A 142 -13.13 9.53 1.26
N VAL A 143 -12.25 8.66 1.78
CA VAL A 143 -11.47 8.96 2.98
C VAL A 143 -10.60 10.20 2.77
N LEU A 144 -9.83 10.26 1.67
CA LEU A 144 -8.99 11.41 1.33
C LEU A 144 -9.80 12.71 1.19
N ALA A 145 -10.96 12.64 0.53
CA ALA A 145 -11.84 13.79 0.34
C ALA A 145 -12.44 14.35 1.64
N ASN A 146 -12.45 13.56 2.72
CA ASN A 146 -13.05 13.91 4.01
C ASN A 146 -12.02 14.24 5.09
N PHE A 147 -10.75 14.49 4.72
CA PHE A 147 -9.77 15.04 5.64
C PHE A 147 -10.15 16.47 6.06
N ALA A 148 -10.26 16.68 7.37
CA ALA A 148 -10.39 17.97 8.02
C ALA A 148 -9.05 18.38 8.66
N ASP A 149 -8.82 19.69 8.67
CA ASP A 149 -7.60 20.34 9.19
C ASP A 149 -6.30 19.71 8.65
N PRO A 150 -6.15 19.52 7.32
CA PRO A 150 -5.02 18.81 6.78
C PRO A 150 -3.72 19.60 6.95
N LYS A 151 -2.65 18.90 7.33
CA LYS A 151 -1.33 19.49 7.54
C LYS A 151 -0.24 18.60 6.97
N ALA A 152 0.64 19.17 6.15
CA ALA A 152 1.85 18.51 5.71
C ALA A 152 2.87 18.57 6.86
N GLU A 153 3.31 17.41 7.37
CA GLU A 153 4.23 17.30 8.51
C GLU A 153 5.68 17.04 8.08
N GLY A 154 5.89 16.48 6.89
CA GLY A 154 7.23 16.16 6.43
C GLY A 154 7.24 15.28 5.18
N ARG A 155 8.45 14.93 4.74
CA ARG A 155 8.70 13.95 3.69
C ARG A 155 9.17 12.64 4.30
N GLU A 156 8.62 11.53 3.84
CA GLU A 156 8.99 10.18 4.26
C GLU A 156 9.10 9.27 3.02
N THR A 157 10.01 8.30 3.06
CA THR A 157 10.15 7.30 2.00
C THR A 157 9.47 6.00 2.44
N ILE A 158 8.48 5.56 1.67
CA ILE A 158 7.75 4.30 1.91
C ILE A 158 8.01 3.38 0.73
N ASN A 159 8.55 2.18 0.96
CA ASN A 159 8.87 1.21 -0.10
C ASN A 159 9.66 1.81 -1.27
N ASN A 160 10.67 2.65 -0.96
CA ASN A 160 11.48 3.41 -1.92
C ASN A 160 10.72 4.47 -2.74
N VAL A 161 9.50 4.83 -2.33
CA VAL A 161 8.70 5.91 -2.92
C VAL A 161 8.75 7.13 -1.99
N ASN A 162 9.17 8.28 -2.53
CA ASN A 162 9.17 9.54 -1.79
C ASN A 162 7.76 10.09 -1.66
N THR A 163 7.36 10.40 -0.44
CA THR A 163 6.01 10.85 -0.12
C THR A 163 6.03 12.08 0.78
N VAL A 164 4.96 12.84 0.73
CA VAL A 164 4.62 13.84 1.75
C VAL A 164 3.62 13.22 2.71
N LYS A 165 3.93 13.34 4.00
CA LYS A 165 3.05 12.92 5.09
C LYS A 165 2.08 14.03 5.42
N VAL A 166 0.79 13.74 5.24
CA VAL A 166 -0.33 14.63 5.55
C VAL A 166 -1.10 14.07 6.74
N THR A 167 -1.22 14.83 7.81
CA THR A 167 -2.05 14.51 8.98
C THR A 167 -3.36 15.29 8.93
N GLY A 168 -4.36 14.78 9.65
CA GLY A 168 -5.64 15.44 9.81
C GLY A 168 -6.62 14.55 10.57
N LYS A 169 -7.91 14.81 10.38
CA LYS A 169 -8.99 13.96 10.90
C LYS A 169 -9.96 13.60 9.80
N VAL A 170 -10.55 12.42 9.87
CA VAL A 170 -11.61 11.98 8.95
C VAL A 170 -12.86 11.67 9.76
N ASN A 171 -14.01 12.15 9.30
CA ASN A 171 -15.25 11.92 10.02
C ASN A 171 -15.60 10.41 10.11
N ALA A 172 -16.33 10.03 11.16
CA ALA A 172 -16.72 8.63 11.41
C ALA A 172 -17.46 7.98 10.23
N ALA A 173 -18.27 8.75 9.49
CA ALA A 173 -19.06 8.20 8.38
C ALA A 173 -18.16 7.76 7.21
N ALA A 174 -17.15 8.55 6.85
CA ALA A 174 -16.19 8.19 5.82
C ALA A 174 -15.31 7.00 6.25
N VAL A 175 -14.87 6.96 7.51
CA VAL A 175 -14.12 5.82 8.05
C VAL A 175 -14.95 4.53 8.05
N ASN A 176 -16.14 4.57 8.65
CA ASN A 176 -17.01 3.39 8.75
C ASN A 176 -17.58 2.96 7.38
N GLY A 177 -17.63 3.88 6.40
CA GLY A 177 -17.99 3.59 5.02
C GLY A 177 -16.95 2.73 4.31
N LEU A 178 -15.65 2.99 4.55
CA LEU A 178 -14.55 2.19 4.01
C LEU A 178 -14.52 0.80 4.66
N ALA A 179 -14.52 0.75 5.99
CA ALA A 179 -14.61 -0.45 6.79
C ALA A 179 -15.21 -0.09 8.14
N ASN A 180 -16.13 -0.90 8.67
CA ASN A 180 -16.72 -0.61 9.97
C ASN A 180 -15.64 -0.74 11.06
N LEU A 181 -15.04 0.37 11.48
CA LEU A 181 -14.00 0.40 12.52
C LEU A 181 -14.57 0.78 13.90
N GLY A 182 -15.89 0.92 14.01
CA GLY A 182 -16.55 1.37 15.23
C GLY A 182 -16.29 2.83 15.58
N ALA A 183 -15.94 3.67 14.59
CA ALA A 183 -15.70 5.09 14.83
C ALA A 183 -17.00 5.80 15.23
N THR A 184 -16.96 6.60 16.29
CA THR A 184 -18.12 7.36 16.80
C THR A 184 -17.96 8.88 16.68
N GLY A 185 -16.79 9.35 16.24
CA GLY A 185 -16.46 10.75 16.01
C GLY A 185 -15.31 10.88 15.03
N ASP A 186 -14.71 12.07 14.97
CA ASP A 186 -13.57 12.33 14.10
C ASP A 186 -12.38 11.42 14.45
N VAL A 187 -11.85 10.74 13.43
CA VAL A 187 -10.79 9.76 13.52
C VAL A 187 -9.48 10.42 13.09
N PRO A 188 -8.45 10.47 13.94
CA PRO A 188 -7.11 10.88 13.53
C PRO A 188 -6.64 10.03 12.35
N ALA A 189 -6.14 10.70 11.31
CA ALA A 189 -5.76 10.06 10.07
C ALA A 189 -4.41 10.59 9.58
N THR A 190 -3.69 9.74 8.85
CA THR A 190 -2.47 10.13 8.14
C THR A 190 -2.49 9.52 6.75
N ALA A 191 -2.17 10.33 5.75
CA ALA A 191 -1.98 9.91 4.37
C ALA A 191 -0.53 10.20 3.95
N TRP A 192 0.05 9.30 3.17
CA TRP A 192 1.34 9.49 2.52
C TRP A 192 1.12 9.48 1.03
N ILE A 193 1.42 10.60 0.40
CA ILE A 193 1.06 10.88 -0.99
C ILE A 193 2.35 11.17 -1.76
N THR A 194 2.49 10.66 -2.99
CA THR A 194 3.64 10.99 -3.83
C THR A 194 3.75 12.50 -4.04
N GLU A 195 4.95 13.05 -3.80
CA GLU A 195 5.18 14.49 -3.95
C GLU A 195 5.11 14.93 -5.41
N ASP A 196 5.63 14.09 -6.30
CA ASP A 196 5.70 14.34 -7.73
C ASP A 196 4.71 13.44 -8.50
N GLY A 197 4.51 13.75 -9.78
CA GLY A 197 3.77 12.89 -10.70
C GLY A 197 2.25 13.03 -10.55
N ASP A 198 1.57 11.91 -10.31
CA ASP A 198 0.11 11.84 -10.23
C ASP A 198 -0.43 12.02 -8.81
N HIS A 199 0.43 12.26 -7.81
CA HIS A 199 0.02 12.39 -6.41
C HIS A 199 -0.77 11.16 -5.89
N ALA A 200 -0.40 9.96 -6.35
CA ALA A 200 -0.95 8.70 -5.87
C ALA A 200 -0.82 8.56 -4.33
N LEU A 201 -1.86 7.97 -3.73
CA LEU A 201 -1.83 7.52 -2.34
C LEU A 201 -0.91 6.31 -2.21
N VAL A 202 0.10 6.40 -1.34
CA VAL A 202 1.06 5.32 -1.06
C VAL A 202 0.74 4.62 0.24
N GLN A 203 0.25 5.36 1.25
CA GLN A 203 -0.17 4.76 2.51
C GLN A 203 -1.27 5.59 3.15
N ALA A 204 -2.20 4.93 3.83
CA ALA A 204 -3.18 5.55 4.70
C ALA A 204 -3.16 4.87 6.07
N LYS A 205 -3.34 5.65 7.14
CA LYS A 205 -3.49 5.15 8.50
C LYS A 205 -4.66 5.84 9.18
N LEU A 206 -5.50 5.04 9.83
CA LEU A 206 -6.67 5.49 10.59
C LEU A 206 -6.55 4.99 12.04
N ASP A 207 -6.77 5.86 13.00
CA ASP A 207 -6.69 5.57 14.43
C ASP A 207 -8.08 5.66 15.09
N PRO A 208 -8.97 4.65 14.90
CA PRO A 208 -10.38 4.75 15.31
C PRO A 208 -10.57 4.83 16.83
N SER A 209 -9.57 4.42 17.62
CA SER A 209 -9.57 4.55 19.08
C SER A 209 -8.13 4.48 19.63
N GLN A 210 -7.95 4.87 20.89
CA GLN A 210 -6.63 4.90 21.52
C GLN A 210 -5.96 3.51 21.49
N GLY A 211 -4.74 3.46 20.94
CA GLY A 211 -3.95 2.23 20.85
C GLY A 211 -4.37 1.27 19.73
N ASN A 212 -5.39 1.63 18.95
CA ASN A 212 -5.87 0.84 17.82
C ASN A 212 -5.69 1.61 16.51
N SER A 213 -5.12 0.98 15.49
CA SER A 213 -5.01 1.59 14.17
C SER A 213 -5.11 0.56 13.05
N VAL A 214 -5.57 1.03 11.89
CA VAL A 214 -5.51 0.29 10.63
C VAL A 214 -4.60 1.08 9.69
N GLN A 215 -3.57 0.43 9.17
CA GLN A 215 -2.68 0.99 8.16
C GLN A 215 -2.81 0.17 6.88
N MET A 216 -2.89 0.86 5.74
CA MET A 216 -2.91 0.27 4.41
C MET A 216 -1.83 0.93 3.56
N THR A 217 -0.87 0.14 3.09
CA THR A 217 0.17 0.55 2.14
C THR A 217 -0.23 0.06 0.76
N LEU A 218 -0.10 0.90 -0.26
CA LEU A 218 -0.66 0.70 -1.59
C LEU A 218 0.44 0.81 -2.63
N SER A 219 0.43 -0.09 -3.59
CA SER A 219 1.39 -0.14 -4.69
C SER A 219 0.74 -0.76 -5.92
N ASP A 220 1.47 -0.76 -7.04
CA ASP A 220 1.02 -1.33 -8.32
C ASP A 220 -0.38 -0.83 -8.76
N TRP A 221 -0.65 0.45 -8.58
CA TRP A 221 -1.89 1.08 -9.02
C TRP A 221 -2.16 0.79 -10.51
N GLY A 222 -3.38 0.33 -10.80
CA GLY A 222 -3.82 0.04 -12.16
C GLY A 222 -3.22 -1.22 -12.79
N LYS A 223 -2.48 -2.06 -12.05
CA LYS A 223 -1.95 -3.31 -12.60
C LYS A 223 -3.06 -4.25 -13.06
N THR A 224 -2.76 -5.09 -14.05
CA THR A 224 -3.68 -6.18 -14.40
C THR A 224 -3.68 -7.23 -13.29
N VAL A 225 -4.85 -7.49 -12.72
CA VAL A 225 -5.04 -8.51 -11.69
C VAL A 225 -5.80 -9.68 -12.30
N THR A 226 -5.24 -10.89 -12.17
CA THR A 226 -5.89 -12.13 -12.59
C THR A 226 -6.07 -13.01 -11.37
N VAL A 227 -7.32 -13.38 -11.10
CA VAL A 227 -7.70 -14.23 -9.97
C VAL A 227 -8.24 -15.55 -10.51
N THR A 228 -7.74 -16.65 -9.96
CA THR A 228 -8.24 -17.98 -10.30
C THR A 228 -9.18 -18.46 -9.21
N LYS A 229 -10.42 -18.75 -9.57
CA LYS A 229 -11.40 -19.37 -8.66
C LYS A 229 -10.85 -20.72 -8.17
N PRO A 230 -10.79 -20.96 -6.85
CA PRO A 230 -10.41 -22.27 -6.33
C PRO A 230 -11.35 -23.38 -6.80
N ALA A 231 -10.82 -24.60 -6.95
CA ALA A 231 -11.64 -25.76 -7.19
C ALA A 231 -12.56 -26.01 -5.98
N ALA A 232 -13.82 -26.37 -6.27
CA ALA A 232 -14.79 -26.79 -5.26
C ALA A 232 -14.44 -28.17 -4.67
#